data_AF-A0A1Y1MAN8-F1
#
_entry.id   AF-A0A1Y1MAN8-F1
#
_cell.length_a   1.000
_cell.length_b   1.000
_cell.length_c   1.000
_cell.angle_alpha   90.00
_cell.angle_beta   90.00
_cell.angle_gamma   90.00
#
_symmetry.space_group_name_H-M   'P 1'
#
loop_
_entity.id
_entity.type
_entity.pdbx_description
1 polymer ?
#
loop_
_entity_poly.entity_id
_entity_poly.type
_entity_poly.pdbx_seq_one_letter_code
_entity_poly.pdbx_strand_id
1 'polypeptide(L)'
;TRTPYYKYAPSNILENNEYKLYWDRTLHTDKTIAHNRPDITLINKVAHTTQLIDIAIPNDANLIHKEQEKIIKYTPLAIELKELWKQEQVTIVPVVLSVTGLTTKTFTHHLQALQLS
;
A
#
# COMPACT_ATOMS: atom_id res chain seq x y z
N THR A 1 -27.58 -4.48 9.04
CA THR A 1 -26.85 -4.09 10.27
C THR A 1 -25.38 -3.93 9.92
N ARG A 2 -24.77 -2.77 10.24
CA ARG A 2 -23.35 -2.52 9.94
C ARG A 2 -22.48 -3.33 10.90
N THR A 3 -21.61 -4.18 10.37
CA THR A 3 -20.64 -4.92 11.19
C THR A 3 -19.70 -3.90 11.87
N PRO A 4 -19.49 -3.98 13.20
CA PRO A 4 -18.51 -3.15 13.88
C PRO A 4 -17.10 -3.35 13.30
N TYR A 5 -16.33 -2.27 13.14
CA TYR A 5 -15.02 -2.32 12.44
C TYR A 5 -14.05 -3.33 13.04
N TYR A 6 -14.06 -3.51 14.36
CA TYR A 6 -13.19 -4.45 15.08
C TYR A 6 -13.58 -5.93 14.92
N LYS A 7 -14.76 -6.22 14.34
CA LYS A 7 -15.20 -7.57 13.97
C LYS A 7 -15.11 -7.84 12.47
N TYR A 8 -14.75 -6.84 11.68
CA TYR A 8 -14.66 -6.97 10.24
C TYR A 8 -13.38 -7.75 9.89
N ALA A 9 -13.54 -8.92 9.30
CA ALA A 9 -12.47 -9.65 8.65
C ALA A 9 -12.52 -9.33 7.15
N PRO A 10 -11.56 -8.56 6.61
CA PRO A 10 -11.54 -8.26 5.18
C PRO A 10 -11.31 -9.54 4.36
N SER A 11 -12.03 -9.66 3.25
CA SER A 11 -11.69 -10.65 2.24
C SER A 11 -10.32 -10.33 1.63
N ASN A 12 -9.51 -11.37 1.38
CA ASN A 12 -8.19 -11.21 0.77
C ASN A 12 -8.22 -10.57 -0.62
N ILE A 13 -9.37 -10.65 -1.30
CA ILE A 13 -9.63 -10.03 -2.59
C ILE A 13 -11.02 -9.39 -2.56
N LEU A 14 -11.08 -8.12 -2.94
CA LEU A 14 -12.31 -7.42 -3.25
C LEU A 14 -12.18 -6.88 -4.67
N GLU A 15 -13.18 -7.07 -5.50
CA GLU A 15 -13.13 -6.65 -6.90
C GLU A 15 -14.50 -6.14 -7.35
N ASN A 16 -14.51 -5.02 -8.06
CA ASN A 16 -15.66 -4.51 -8.79
C ASN A 16 -15.24 -4.22 -10.24
N ASN A 17 -16.04 -3.52 -11.04
CA ASN A 17 -15.72 -3.28 -12.46
C ASN A 17 -14.48 -2.39 -12.67
N GLU A 18 -14.21 -1.48 -11.75
CA GLU A 18 -13.19 -0.44 -11.90
C GLU A 18 -11.94 -0.71 -11.05
N TYR A 19 -12.09 -1.39 -9.93
CA TYR A 19 -11.07 -1.56 -8.92
C TYR A 19 -10.93 -3.01 -8.50
N LYS A 20 -9.70 -3.37 -8.14
CA LYS A 20 -9.35 -4.61 -7.47
C LYS A 20 -8.46 -4.32 -6.29
N LEU A 21 -8.83 -4.83 -5.13
CA LEU A 21 -8.12 -4.65 -3.87
C LEU A 21 -7.66 -6.01 -3.36
N TYR A 22 -6.36 -6.15 -3.18
CA TYR A 22 -5.76 -7.26 -2.45
C TYR A 22 -5.45 -6.84 -1.03
N TRP A 23 -5.84 -7.69 -0.08
CA TRP A 23 -5.55 -7.54 1.34
C TRP A 23 -4.61 -8.67 1.78
N ASP A 24 -3.49 -8.30 2.39
CA ASP A 24 -2.47 -9.19 2.96
C ASP A 24 -2.15 -10.42 2.08
N ARG A 25 -1.85 -10.16 0.81
CA ARG A 25 -1.64 -11.21 -0.19
C ARG A 25 -0.29 -11.08 -0.87
N THR A 26 0.40 -12.22 -1.03
CA THR A 26 1.63 -12.31 -1.83
C THR A 26 1.33 -12.05 -3.30
N LEU A 27 2.02 -11.09 -3.89
CA LEU A 27 2.00 -10.80 -5.32
C LEU A 27 3.07 -11.63 -6.02
N HIS A 28 2.64 -12.46 -6.97
CA HIS A 28 3.55 -13.31 -7.74
C HIS A 28 4.02 -12.54 -8.97
N THR A 29 5.33 -12.55 -9.18
CA THR A 29 6.03 -11.87 -10.27
C THR A 29 6.96 -12.85 -10.98
N ASP A 30 7.35 -12.54 -12.22
CA ASP A 30 8.24 -13.40 -13.00
C ASP A 30 9.67 -13.38 -12.42
N LYS A 31 10.12 -12.21 -11.95
CA LYS A 31 11.38 -12.09 -11.20
C LYS A 31 11.16 -12.42 -9.71
N THR A 32 12.15 -13.06 -9.10
CA THR A 32 12.17 -13.29 -7.64
C THR A 32 12.34 -11.97 -6.90
N ILE A 33 11.32 -11.55 -6.16
CA ILE A 33 11.35 -10.36 -5.31
C ILE A 33 11.23 -10.78 -3.85
N ALA A 34 12.19 -10.36 -3.01
CA ALA A 34 12.23 -10.71 -1.59
C ALA A 34 11.04 -10.13 -0.79
N HIS A 35 10.50 -8.99 -1.22
CA HIS A 35 9.42 -8.28 -0.55
C HIS A 35 8.25 -8.03 -1.51
N ASN A 36 7.33 -8.99 -1.58
CA ASN A 36 6.22 -9.00 -2.54
C ASN A 36 4.83 -9.11 -1.88
N ARG A 37 4.73 -8.86 -0.57
CA ARG A 37 3.47 -8.88 0.18
C ARG A 37 3.27 -7.53 0.89
N PRO A 38 2.65 -6.55 0.22
CA PRO A 38 2.17 -5.32 0.86
C PRO A 38 0.93 -5.62 1.73
N ASP A 39 0.65 -4.77 2.72
CA ASP A 39 -0.59 -4.87 3.50
C ASP A 39 -1.83 -4.74 2.61
N ILE A 40 -1.81 -3.77 1.68
CA ILE A 40 -2.90 -3.53 0.73
C ILE A 40 -2.32 -3.22 -0.65
N THR A 41 -2.93 -3.79 -1.69
CA THR A 41 -2.67 -3.41 -3.08
C THR A 41 -3.97 -3.01 -3.74
N LEU A 42 -4.06 -1.76 -4.17
CA LEU A 42 -5.23 -1.23 -4.89
C LEU A 42 -4.88 -1.06 -6.37
N ILE A 43 -5.64 -1.70 -7.24
CA ILE A 43 -5.48 -1.65 -8.68
C ILE A 43 -6.70 -0.91 -9.25
N ASN A 44 -6.45 0.17 -9.97
CA ASN A 44 -7.42 0.85 -10.80
C ASN A 44 -7.32 0.28 -12.23
N LYS A 45 -8.35 -0.47 -12.64
CA LYS A 45 -8.42 -1.15 -13.92
C LYS A 45 -8.70 -0.20 -15.09
N VAL A 46 -9.28 0.96 -14.81
CA VAL A 46 -9.62 1.98 -15.83
C VAL A 46 -8.43 2.88 -16.11
N ALA A 47 -7.79 3.39 -15.05
CA ALA A 47 -6.63 4.27 -15.17
C ALA A 47 -5.31 3.51 -15.36
N HIS A 48 -5.34 2.18 -15.26
CA HIS A 48 -4.15 1.32 -15.25
C HIS A 48 -3.10 1.78 -14.23
N THR A 49 -3.55 2.13 -13.02
CA THR A 49 -2.66 2.53 -11.92
C THR A 49 -2.77 1.57 -10.75
N THR A 50 -1.67 1.36 -10.04
CA THR A 50 -1.62 0.50 -8.85
C THR A 50 -1.01 1.26 -7.68
N GLN A 51 -1.55 1.06 -6.49
CA GLN A 51 -1.04 1.61 -5.24
C GLN A 51 -0.67 0.46 -4.29
N LEU A 52 0.59 0.45 -3.86
CA LEU A 52 1.13 -0.47 -2.85
C LEU A 52 1.16 0.25 -1.52
N ILE A 53 0.22 -0.09 -0.64
CA ILE A 53 0.01 0.60 0.63
C ILE A 53 0.55 -0.29 1.75
N ASP A 54 1.37 0.29 2.62
CA ASP A 54 2.03 -0.43 3.71
C ASP A 54 1.97 0.41 4.98
N ILE A 55 1.47 -0.16 6.06
CA ILE A 55 1.13 0.54 7.30
C ILE A 55 2.18 0.22 8.37
N ALA A 56 2.60 1.19 9.18
CA ALA A 56 3.41 0.90 10.37
C ALA A 56 3.19 1.89 11.50
N ILE A 57 3.44 1.37 12.72
CA ILE A 57 3.40 2.14 13.96
C ILE A 57 4.75 2.05 14.69
N PRO A 58 5.77 2.84 14.31
CA PRO A 58 7.06 2.83 14.99
C PRO A 58 7.10 3.76 16.21
N ASN A 59 8.20 3.70 16.96
CA ASN A 59 8.53 4.75 17.93
C ASN A 59 8.84 6.08 17.21
N ASP A 60 8.61 7.20 17.88
CA ASP A 60 8.72 8.56 17.35
C ASP A 60 10.08 8.82 16.68
N ALA A 61 11.17 8.39 17.32
CA ALA A 61 12.52 8.57 16.81
C ALA A 61 12.79 7.85 15.46
N ASN A 62 12.01 6.80 15.14
CA ASN A 62 12.22 5.96 13.96
C ASN A 62 11.25 6.25 12.83
N LEU A 63 10.37 7.26 12.98
CA LEU A 63 9.26 7.50 12.07
C LEU A 63 9.72 7.72 10.62
N ILE A 64 10.64 8.66 10.40
CA ILE A 64 11.18 9.01 9.08
C ILE A 64 11.93 7.82 8.47
N HIS A 65 12.74 7.14 9.29
CA HIS A 65 13.52 6.00 8.84
C HIS A 65 12.61 4.86 8.34
N LYS A 66 11.54 4.55 9.08
CA LYS A 66 10.59 3.50 8.71
C LYS A 66 9.81 3.83 7.45
N GLU A 67 9.48 5.10 7.22
CA GLU A 67 8.86 5.53 5.95
C GLU A 67 9.80 5.26 4.77
N GLN A 68 11.06 5.68 4.86
CA GLN A 68 12.05 5.50 3.80
C GLN A 68 12.36 4.03 3.53
N GLU A 69 12.53 3.23 4.59
CA GLU A 69 12.73 1.79 4.48
C GLU A 69 11.61 1.12 3.69
N LYS A 70 10.34 1.48 3.91
CA LYS A 70 9.20 0.91 3.17
C LYS A 70 9.24 1.28 1.69
N ILE A 71 9.56 2.53 1.35
CA ILE A 71 9.70 2.97 -0.04
C ILE A 71 10.79 2.15 -0.74
N ILE A 72 11.96 2.04 -0.11
CA ILE A 72 13.10 1.28 -0.66
C ILE A 72 12.73 -0.20 -0.82
N LYS A 73 12.12 -0.79 0.21
CA LYS A 73 11.70 -2.20 0.26
C LYS A 73 10.78 -2.58 -0.91
N TYR A 74 9.80 -1.74 -1.25
CA TYR A 74 8.80 -2.04 -2.29
C TYR A 74 9.15 -1.48 -3.67
N THR A 75 10.22 -0.69 -3.81
CA THR A 75 10.64 -0.14 -5.12
C THR A 75 10.85 -1.22 -6.19
N PRO A 76 11.55 -2.35 -5.92
CA PRO A 76 11.68 -3.43 -6.92
C PRO A 76 10.34 -4.03 -7.34
N LEU A 77 9.42 -4.18 -6.39
CA LEU A 77 8.06 -4.67 -6.67
C LEU A 77 7.27 -3.69 -7.53
N ALA A 78 7.32 -2.39 -7.23
CA ALA A 78 6.62 -1.39 -8.01
C ALA A 78 7.06 -1.37 -9.48
N ILE A 79 8.36 -1.49 -9.73
CA ILE A 79 8.94 -1.54 -11.09
C ILE A 79 8.44 -2.79 -11.83
N GLU A 80 8.56 -3.96 -11.19
CA GLU A 80 8.16 -5.24 -11.81
C GLU A 80 6.66 -5.28 -12.10
N LEU A 81 5.82 -4.83 -11.17
CA LEU A 81 4.37 -4.78 -11.37
C LEU A 81 3.98 -3.81 -12.49
N LYS A 82 4.73 -2.71 -12.66
CA LYS A 82 4.49 -1.77 -13.75
C LYS A 82 4.64 -2.45 -15.10
N GLU A 83 5.71 -3.22 -15.28
CA GLU A 83 5.97 -3.98 -16.50
C GLU A 83 4.99 -5.15 -16.66
N LEU A 84 4.86 -6.00 -15.64
CA LEU A 84 4.09 -7.24 -15.67
C LEU A 84 2.59 -7.00 -15.88
N TRP A 85 2.04 -6.01 -15.19
CA TRP A 85 0.60 -5.70 -15.27
C TRP A 85 0.28 -4.56 -16.25
N LYS A 86 1.29 -4.10 -17.01
CA LYS A 86 1.16 -3.00 -17.99
C LYS A 86 0.49 -1.77 -17.38
N GLN A 87 0.94 -1.37 -16.20
CA GLN A 87 0.40 -0.21 -15.49
C GLN A 87 1.07 1.06 -16.00
N GLU A 88 0.31 2.14 -16.11
CA GLU A 88 0.82 3.49 -16.37
C GLU A 88 1.66 3.98 -15.18
N GLN A 89 1.21 3.66 -13.96
CA GLN A 89 1.88 4.04 -12.73
C GLN A 89 1.70 3.00 -11.62
N VAL A 90 2.78 2.74 -10.88
CA VAL A 90 2.71 2.01 -9.61
C VAL A 90 3.32 2.89 -8.52
N THR A 91 2.51 3.25 -7.53
CA THR A 91 2.90 4.18 -6.45
C THR A 91 3.00 3.42 -5.13
N ILE A 92 4.05 3.70 -4.37
CA ILE A 92 4.22 3.16 -3.01
C ILE A 92 3.72 4.22 -2.04
N VAL A 93 2.78 3.84 -1.17
CA VAL A 93 2.11 4.73 -0.23
C VAL A 93 2.36 4.22 1.20
N PRO A 94 3.46 4.63 1.84
CA PRO A 94 3.71 4.28 3.24
C PRO A 94 2.80 5.09 4.16
N VAL A 95 1.97 4.40 4.95
CA VAL A 95 1.13 5.01 5.98
C VAL A 95 1.78 4.77 7.34
N VAL A 96 2.61 5.70 7.77
CA VAL A 96 3.40 5.57 9.01
C VAL A 96 2.96 6.61 10.03
N LEU A 97 2.52 6.13 11.19
CA LEU A 97 2.08 6.93 12.34
C LEU A 97 2.86 6.49 13.57
N SER A 98 3.44 7.39 14.34
CA SER A 98 4.15 6.99 15.57
C SER A 98 3.18 6.49 16.65
N VAL A 99 3.72 5.78 17.64
CA VAL A 99 2.95 5.33 18.83
C VAL A 99 2.31 6.49 19.62
N THR A 100 2.87 7.70 19.54
CA THR A 100 2.32 8.91 20.17
C THR A 100 1.40 9.71 19.24
N GLY A 101 1.20 9.26 18.01
CA GLY A 101 0.36 9.92 17.01
C GLY A 101 1.07 10.96 16.14
N LEU A 102 2.41 11.01 16.17
CA LEU A 102 3.18 11.87 15.27
C LEU A 102 3.20 11.31 13.85
N THR A 103 3.17 12.22 12.88
CA THR A 103 3.24 11.90 11.44
C THR A 103 4.39 12.63 10.78
N THR A 104 4.89 12.10 9.68
CA THR A 104 5.85 12.81 8.84
C THR A 104 5.14 13.91 8.02
N LYS A 105 5.90 14.88 7.50
CA LYS A 105 5.33 15.94 6.64
C LYS A 105 4.71 15.39 5.35
N THR A 106 5.21 14.26 4.88
CA THR A 106 4.75 13.54 3.68
C THR A 106 3.49 12.72 3.93
N PHE A 107 3.11 12.47 5.20
CA PHE A 107 1.92 11.71 5.55
C PHE A 107 0.64 12.29 4.93
N THR A 108 0.45 13.61 4.97
CA THR A 108 -0.72 14.26 4.36
C THR A 108 -0.77 14.03 2.85
N HIS A 109 0.37 14.05 2.16
CA HIS A 109 0.45 13.78 0.73
C HIS A 109 0.05 12.32 0.42
N HIS A 110 0.47 11.36 1.26
CA HIS A 110 0.07 9.96 1.13
C HIS A 110 -1.44 9.78 1.34
N LEU A 111 -2.05 10.48 2.29
CA LEU A 111 -3.50 10.46 2.48
C LEU A 111 -4.25 11.08 1.29
N GLN A 112 -3.73 12.17 0.72
CA GLN A 112 -4.31 12.80 -0.48
C GLN A 112 -4.25 11.86 -1.68
N ALA A 113 -3.15 11.12 -1.86
CA ALA A 113 -3.03 10.10 -2.91
C ALA A 113 -4.09 9.00 -2.79
N LEU A 114 -4.54 8.72 -1.56
CA LEU A 114 -5.61 7.78 -1.25
C LEU A 114 -7.00 8.41 -1.20
N GLN A 115 -7.11 9.73 -1.38
CA GLN A 115 -8.36 10.49 -1.24
C GLN A 115 -9.01 10.34 0.15
N LEU A 116 -8.18 10.29 1.19
CA LEU A 116 -8.61 10.12 2.59
C LEU A 116 -8.51 11.40 3.44
N SER A 117 -8.12 12.53 2.84
CA SER A 117 -7.97 13.83 3.50
C SER A 117 -8.58 14.98 2.71
#